data_AF-A0A067SIA5-F1
#
_entry.id   AF-A0A067SIA5-F1
#
_cell.length_a   1.000
_cell.length_b   1.000
_cell.length_c   1.000
_cell.angle_alpha   90.00
_cell.angle_beta   90.00
_cell.angle_gamma   90.00
#
_symmetry.space_group_name_H-M   'P 1'
#
loop_
_entity.id
_entity.type
_entity.pdbx_description
1 polymer ?
#
loop_
_entity_poly.entity_id
_entity_poly.type
_entity_poly.pdbx_seq_one_letter_code
_entity_poly.pdbx_strand_id
1 'polypeptide(L)'
;HGIQGALIEGKVERLISAIDEVMALKPLHVTVQPSDPADIPCNVTEQPAQIPIDVDALPDVETATLRVKKKAVPMELPKMSACSGVLVETPVGMSPYSAYPFELHKDMGDPWDCVIVNGQLTAHARGCEKHISGQKICKQCELLSRNTSLLRIVDRMREGIHRNAPFAYHSTAGLINIVREKSSQINSLRLRKLTGTSLRKLNDTRKIVAKAGALDAHKDWIMAIGSGKVER
;
A
#
# COMPACT_ATOMS: atom_id res chain seq x y z
N HIS A 1 -21.71 2.38 38.61
CA HIS A 1 -20.33 2.59 39.07
C HIS A 1 -19.74 3.79 38.35
N GLY A 2 -19.79 4.97 38.97
CA GLY A 2 -19.25 6.21 38.39
C GLY A 2 -17.82 6.42 38.86
N ILE A 3 -16.88 6.51 37.93
CA ILE A 3 -15.50 6.91 38.23
C ILE A 3 -15.53 8.40 38.54
N GLN A 4 -15.12 8.79 39.74
CA GLN A 4 -15.03 10.20 40.14
C GLN A 4 -14.07 10.94 39.20
N GLY A 5 -14.58 11.91 38.43
CA GLY A 5 -13.83 12.67 37.43
C GLY A 5 -12.58 13.37 38.01
N ALA A 6 -12.60 13.70 39.29
CA ALA A 6 -11.46 14.28 40.01
C ALA A 6 -10.21 13.37 40.06
N LEU A 7 -10.36 12.05 39.88
CA LEU A 7 -9.23 11.12 39.88
C LEU A 7 -8.47 11.07 38.54
N ILE A 8 -9.07 11.58 37.47
CA ILE A 8 -8.52 11.52 36.10
C ILE A 8 -7.77 12.82 35.76
N GLU A 9 -8.24 13.95 36.28
CA GLU A 9 -7.75 15.28 35.92
C GLU A 9 -6.24 15.44 36.21
N GLY A 10 -5.77 14.99 37.37
CA GLY A 10 -4.33 15.04 37.72
C GLY A 10 -3.46 13.91 37.14
N LYS A 11 -4.04 12.88 36.51
CA LYS A 11 -3.29 11.82 35.84
C LYS A 11 -3.03 12.16 34.37
N VAL A 12 -3.98 12.81 33.73
CA VAL A 12 -3.84 13.27 32.34
C VAL A 12 -2.78 14.37 32.24
N GLU A 13 -2.75 15.31 33.19
CA GLU A 13 -1.71 16.35 33.21
C GLU A 13 -0.31 15.77 33.39
N ARG A 14 -0.14 14.78 34.29
CA ARG A 14 1.14 14.09 34.47
C ARG A 14 1.59 13.32 33.23
N LEU A 15 0.66 12.70 32.51
CA LEU A 15 0.98 11.99 31.26
C LEU A 15 1.42 12.97 30.16
N ILE A 16 0.77 14.12 30.05
CA ILE A 16 1.12 15.15 29.06
C ILE A 16 2.51 15.74 29.38
N SER A 17 2.80 16.07 30.64
CA SER A 17 4.13 16.54 31.04
C SER A 17 5.23 15.52 30.76
N ALA A 18 4.99 14.22 31.02
CA ALA A 18 5.98 13.18 30.74
C ALA A 18 6.26 13.03 29.23
N ILE A 19 5.23 13.18 28.37
CA ILE A 19 5.41 13.15 26.91
C ILE A 19 6.22 14.34 26.42
N ASP A 20 5.96 15.54 26.95
CA ASP A 20 6.71 16.75 26.60
C ASP A 20 8.18 16.66 27.04
N GLU A 21 8.47 16.06 28.20
CA GLU A 21 9.85 15.80 28.65
C GLU A 21 10.58 14.81 27.72
N VAL A 22 9.92 13.73 27.31
CA VAL A 22 10.50 12.74 26.40
C VAL A 22 10.73 13.34 25.00
N MET A 23 9.88 14.24 24.55
CA MET A 23 10.05 14.94 23.26
C MET A 23 11.09 16.08 23.33
N ALA A 24 11.28 16.70 24.48
CA ALA A 24 12.29 17.75 24.70
C ALA A 24 13.72 17.18 24.79
N LEU A 25 13.86 15.88 25.04
CA LEU A 25 15.13 15.18 24.83
C LEU A 25 15.45 15.21 23.34
N LYS A 26 16.42 16.07 22.99
CA LYS A 26 17.04 16.12 21.66
C LYS A 26 17.27 14.69 21.17
N PRO A 27 16.90 14.36 19.91
CA PRO A 27 17.20 13.05 19.36
C PRO A 27 18.70 12.83 19.51
N LEU A 28 19.07 11.87 20.36
CA LEU A 28 20.42 11.36 20.38
C LEU A 28 20.72 10.99 18.94
N HIS A 29 21.73 11.65 18.39
CA HIS A 29 22.24 11.35 17.08
C HIS A 29 22.70 9.89 17.15
N VAL A 30 21.82 8.97 16.73
CA VAL A 30 22.19 7.59 16.47
C VAL A 30 23.08 7.70 15.26
N THR A 31 24.37 7.83 15.51
CA THR A 31 25.40 7.61 14.52
C THR A 31 25.27 6.14 14.16
N VAL A 32 24.46 5.86 13.15
CA VAL A 32 24.47 4.58 12.45
C VAL A 32 25.87 4.47 11.88
N GLN A 33 26.74 3.73 12.56
CA GLN A 33 27.97 3.28 11.96
C GLN A 33 27.58 2.51 10.69
N PRO A 34 28.18 2.82 9.53
CA PRO A 34 28.03 1.99 8.36
C PRO A 34 28.64 0.64 8.71
N SER A 35 27.80 -0.35 8.96
CA SER A 35 28.23 -1.74 8.92
C SER A 35 28.59 -2.04 7.47
N ASP A 36 29.88 -2.29 7.25
CA ASP A 36 30.42 -2.75 5.98
C ASP A 36 29.58 -3.91 5.42
N PRO A 37 29.41 -3.99 4.09
CA PRO A 37 28.75 -5.12 3.46
C PRO A 37 29.60 -6.36 3.72
N ALA A 38 29.15 -7.21 4.66
CA ALA A 38 29.64 -8.56 4.76
C ALA A 38 29.31 -9.26 3.44
N ASP A 39 30.35 -9.56 2.67
CA ASP A 39 30.31 -10.46 1.53
C ASP A 39 29.65 -11.77 1.98
N ILE A 40 28.43 -11.99 1.49
CA ILE A 40 27.78 -13.29 1.54
C ILE A 40 28.42 -14.11 0.42
N PRO A 41 29.23 -15.15 0.71
CA PRO A 41 29.70 -16.04 -0.32
C PRO A 41 28.50 -16.90 -0.73
N CYS A 42 27.90 -16.57 -1.87
CA CYS A 42 27.00 -17.49 -2.57
C CYS A 42 27.84 -18.68 -3.06
N ASN A 43 27.97 -19.70 -2.19
CA ASN A 43 28.51 -20.98 -2.55
C ASN A 43 27.49 -21.71 -3.45
N VAL A 44 27.52 -21.40 -4.75
CA VAL A 44 26.81 -22.16 -5.77
C VAL A 44 27.52 -23.51 -5.87
N THR A 45 26.98 -24.49 -5.15
CA THR A 45 27.36 -25.89 -5.32
C THR A 45 26.84 -26.33 -6.68
N GLU A 46 27.74 -26.40 -7.66
CA GLU A 46 27.52 -27.11 -8.91
C GLU A 46 27.19 -28.57 -8.59
N GLN A 47 25.93 -28.94 -8.81
CA GLN A 47 25.50 -30.31 -8.76
C GLN A 47 25.62 -30.88 -10.18
N PRO A 48 26.55 -31.80 -10.45
CA PRO A 48 26.65 -32.43 -11.75
C PRO A 48 25.40 -33.27 -12.03
N ALA A 49 24.90 -33.15 -13.26
CA ALA A 49 23.77 -33.88 -13.78
C ALA A 49 23.96 -35.40 -13.61
N GLN A 50 23.08 -36.03 -12.85
CA GLN A 50 22.98 -37.49 -12.82
C GLN A 50 22.20 -37.94 -14.05
N ILE A 51 22.91 -38.56 -14.99
CA ILE A 51 22.32 -39.29 -16.11
C ILE A 51 21.83 -40.63 -15.53
N PRO A 52 20.52 -40.94 -15.58
CA PRO A 52 20.03 -42.25 -15.17
C PRO A 52 20.57 -43.32 -16.14
N ILE A 53 21.28 -44.30 -15.58
CA ILE A 53 21.76 -45.48 -16.29
C ILE A 53 20.63 -46.51 -16.24
N ASP A 54 20.05 -46.81 -17.40
CA ASP A 54 19.09 -47.89 -17.59
C ASP A 54 19.86 -49.22 -17.75
N VAL A 55 19.55 -50.21 -16.91
CA VAL A 55 20.32 -51.45 -16.72
C VAL A 55 19.67 -52.65 -17.44
N ASP A 56 18.54 -52.48 -18.12
CA ASP A 56 17.78 -53.60 -18.72
C ASP A 56 17.87 -53.71 -20.26
N ALA A 57 18.92 -53.17 -20.88
CA ALA A 57 19.14 -53.31 -22.32
C ALA A 57 19.62 -54.74 -22.70
N LEU A 58 18.66 -55.62 -22.97
CA LEU A 58 18.90 -56.91 -23.64
C LEU A 58 19.28 -56.67 -25.12
N PRO A 59 20.22 -57.44 -25.70
CA PRO A 59 20.57 -57.34 -27.11
C PRO A 59 19.43 -57.85 -27.98
N ASP A 60 18.85 -56.95 -28.79
CA ASP A 60 17.80 -57.29 -29.75
C ASP A 60 18.36 -58.11 -30.92
N VAL A 61 17.64 -59.19 -31.21
CA VAL A 61 17.84 -60.11 -32.34
C VAL A 61 17.53 -59.39 -33.64
N GLU A 62 18.46 -59.43 -34.59
CA GLU A 62 18.32 -58.84 -35.92
C GLU A 62 17.24 -59.57 -36.75
N THR A 63 16.01 -59.08 -36.70
CA THR A 63 14.97 -59.43 -37.68
C THR A 63 15.11 -58.55 -38.92
N ALA A 64 15.56 -59.15 -40.02
CA ALA A 64 15.67 -58.49 -41.32
C ALA A 64 14.28 -58.13 -41.88
N THR A 65 13.85 -56.88 -41.68
CA THR A 65 12.66 -56.33 -42.34
C THR A 65 13.01 -55.68 -43.67
N LEU A 66 12.31 -56.09 -44.73
CA LEU A 66 12.39 -55.57 -46.09
C LEU A 66 12.06 -54.06 -46.13
N ARG A 67 13.07 -53.25 -46.50
CA ARG A 67 12.96 -51.79 -46.67
C ARG A 67 12.18 -51.42 -47.94
N VAL A 68 10.90 -51.11 -47.79
CA VAL A 68 10.16 -50.33 -48.78
C VAL A 68 10.50 -48.84 -48.58
N LYS A 69 11.27 -48.24 -49.48
CA LYS A 69 11.60 -46.80 -49.48
C LYS A 69 10.37 -45.97 -49.86
N LYS A 70 9.47 -45.72 -48.90
CA LYS A 70 8.48 -44.64 -49.03
C LYS A 70 9.21 -43.32 -48.75
N LYS A 71 9.24 -42.41 -49.74
CA LYS A 71 9.68 -41.02 -49.54
C LYS A 71 8.75 -40.40 -48.50
N ALA A 72 9.21 -40.27 -47.26
CA ALA A 72 8.51 -39.56 -46.20
C ALA A 72 8.48 -38.08 -46.59
N VAL A 73 7.30 -37.56 -46.90
CA VAL A 73 7.08 -36.11 -46.95
C VAL A 73 7.30 -35.61 -45.53
N PRO A 74 8.21 -34.64 -45.30
CA PRO A 74 8.41 -34.07 -43.97
C PRO A 74 7.09 -33.46 -43.51
N MET A 75 6.43 -34.11 -42.55
CA MET A 75 5.25 -33.56 -41.90
C MET A 75 5.78 -32.50 -40.93
N GLU A 76 5.73 -31.23 -41.34
CA GLU A 76 6.10 -30.13 -40.45
C GLU A 76 5.16 -30.15 -39.24
N LEU A 77 5.71 -30.49 -38.08
CA LEU A 77 5.00 -30.42 -36.82
C LEU A 77 4.52 -28.98 -36.59
N PRO A 78 3.24 -28.75 -36.26
CA PRO A 78 2.73 -27.42 -35.99
C PRO A 78 3.54 -26.76 -34.88
N LYS A 79 4.14 -25.60 -35.17
CA LYS A 79 4.89 -24.82 -34.18
C LYS A 79 3.95 -24.44 -33.04
N MET A 80 4.27 -24.91 -31.84
CA MET A 80 3.56 -24.52 -30.62
C MET A 80 4.14 -23.19 -30.11
N SER A 81 3.27 -22.24 -29.78
CA SER A 81 3.64 -20.95 -29.19
C SER A 81 2.96 -20.77 -27.84
N ALA A 82 3.59 -20.02 -26.94
CA ALA A 82 2.98 -19.69 -25.65
C ALA A 82 1.73 -18.82 -25.83
N CYS A 83 0.69 -19.08 -25.04
CA CYS A 83 -0.52 -18.28 -25.00
C CYS A 83 -0.19 -16.88 -24.46
N SER A 84 -0.52 -15.84 -25.22
CA SER A 84 -0.22 -14.44 -24.86
C SER A 84 -1.09 -13.88 -23.73
N GLY A 85 -2.20 -14.54 -23.37
CA GLY A 85 -3.13 -14.06 -22.35
C GLY A 85 -3.93 -12.82 -22.78
N VAL A 86 -4.60 -12.18 -21.82
CA VAL A 86 -5.37 -10.95 -22.02
C VAL A 86 -4.58 -9.77 -21.47
N LEU A 87 -4.22 -8.82 -22.33
CA LEU A 87 -3.52 -7.61 -21.90
C LEU A 87 -4.47 -6.71 -21.08
N VAL A 88 -4.04 -6.31 -19.89
CA VAL A 88 -4.75 -5.35 -19.04
C VAL A 88 -4.07 -4.00 -19.17
N GLU A 89 -4.76 -3.06 -19.82
CA GLU A 89 -4.24 -1.71 -20.03
C GLU A 89 -4.03 -0.99 -18.68
N THR A 90 -2.79 -0.54 -18.46
CA THR A 90 -2.45 0.26 -17.28
C THR A 90 -2.56 1.75 -17.62
N PRO A 91 -3.17 2.58 -16.75
CA PRO A 91 -3.24 4.03 -16.96
C PRO A 91 -1.86 4.66 -17.14
N VAL A 92 -1.79 5.70 -17.99
CA VAL A 92 -0.54 6.41 -18.27
C VAL A 92 0.05 7.00 -16.98
N GLY A 93 1.35 6.80 -16.77
CA GLY A 93 2.06 7.30 -15.59
C GLY A 93 1.89 6.45 -14.33
N MET A 94 1.16 5.33 -14.41
CA MET A 94 1.05 4.36 -13.32
C MET A 94 1.78 3.05 -13.66
N SER A 95 2.25 2.34 -12.64
CA SER A 95 2.75 0.97 -12.82
C SER A 95 1.60 -0.02 -12.64
N PRO A 96 1.63 -1.20 -13.28
CA PRO A 96 0.55 -2.16 -13.11
C PRO A 96 0.43 -2.65 -11.66
N TYR A 97 1.55 -2.69 -10.93
CA TYR A 97 1.59 -3.00 -9.50
C TYR A 97 0.79 -2.00 -8.64
N SER A 98 0.77 -0.73 -9.04
CA SER A 98 0.10 0.32 -8.28
C SER A 98 -1.31 0.60 -8.79
N ALA A 99 -1.59 0.33 -10.06
CA ALA A 99 -2.89 0.59 -10.69
C ALA A 99 -3.90 -0.56 -10.52
N TYR A 100 -3.45 -1.82 -10.48
CA TYR A 100 -4.35 -2.96 -10.45
C TYR A 100 -4.79 -3.32 -9.02
N PRO A 101 -6.10 -3.56 -8.76
CA PRO A 101 -6.63 -3.78 -7.41
C PRO A 101 -6.49 -5.25 -6.97
N PHE A 102 -5.28 -5.68 -6.62
CA PHE A 102 -4.99 -7.08 -6.26
C PHE A 102 -5.81 -7.62 -5.10
N GLU A 103 -6.19 -6.78 -4.13
CA GLU A 103 -7.01 -7.18 -2.98
C GLU A 103 -8.38 -7.74 -3.38
N LEU A 104 -8.89 -7.31 -4.54
CA LEU A 104 -10.19 -7.77 -5.03
C LEU A 104 -10.22 -9.29 -5.32
N HIS A 105 -9.06 -9.87 -5.62
CA HIS A 105 -8.93 -11.30 -5.90
C HIS A 105 -9.27 -12.20 -4.72
N LYS A 106 -9.06 -11.69 -3.50
CA LYS A 106 -9.31 -12.46 -2.27
C LYS A 106 -10.80 -12.75 -2.08
N ASP A 107 -11.64 -11.81 -2.47
CA ASP A 107 -13.09 -11.86 -2.19
C ASP A 107 -13.89 -12.44 -3.37
N MET A 108 -13.43 -12.25 -4.61
CA MET A 108 -14.20 -12.65 -5.80
C MET A 108 -13.89 -14.08 -6.29
N GLY A 109 -12.80 -14.70 -5.82
CA GLY A 109 -12.41 -16.05 -6.26
C GLY A 109 -12.14 -16.10 -7.77
N ASP A 110 -11.44 -15.08 -8.28
CA ASP A 110 -11.40 -14.81 -9.71
C ASP A 110 -10.92 -15.99 -10.56
N PRO A 111 -11.49 -16.22 -11.75
CA PRO A 111 -11.13 -17.34 -12.62
C PRO A 111 -9.84 -17.10 -13.43
N TRP A 112 -8.98 -16.15 -13.05
CA TRP A 112 -7.72 -15.84 -13.73
C TRP A 112 -6.58 -15.51 -12.77
N ASP A 113 -5.36 -15.69 -13.27
CA ASP A 113 -4.11 -15.29 -12.64
C ASP A 113 -3.50 -14.12 -13.40
N CYS A 114 -2.78 -13.25 -12.69
CA CYS A 114 -2.14 -12.07 -13.27
C CYS A 114 -0.63 -12.24 -13.32
N VAL A 115 -0.03 -11.87 -14.45
CA VAL A 115 1.43 -11.90 -14.66
C VAL A 115 1.86 -10.51 -15.11
N ILE A 116 2.92 -9.98 -14.49
CA ILE A 116 3.52 -8.70 -14.89
C ILE A 116 4.91 -8.97 -15.47
N VAL A 117 5.11 -8.66 -16.75
CA VAL A 117 6.40 -8.79 -17.44
C VAL A 117 6.69 -7.49 -18.18
N ASN A 118 7.90 -6.93 -18.00
CA ASN A 118 8.33 -5.70 -18.66
C ASN A 118 7.36 -4.51 -18.46
N GLY A 119 6.73 -4.44 -17.27
CA GLY A 119 5.76 -3.39 -16.95
C GLY A 119 4.41 -3.53 -17.64
N GLN A 120 4.13 -4.65 -18.31
CA GLN A 120 2.82 -4.98 -18.87
C GLN A 120 2.15 -6.03 -17.99
N LEU A 121 0.88 -5.79 -17.67
CA LEU A 121 0.04 -6.72 -16.92
C LEU A 121 -0.80 -7.55 -17.88
N THR A 122 -0.71 -8.86 -17.75
CA THR A 122 -1.45 -9.83 -18.53
C THR A 122 -2.25 -10.73 -17.61
N ALA A 123 -3.54 -10.89 -17.88
CA ALA A 123 -4.41 -11.84 -17.20
C ALA A 123 -4.50 -13.15 -17.99
N HIS A 124 -4.31 -14.28 -17.32
CA HIS A 124 -4.45 -15.62 -17.89
C HIS A 124 -5.56 -16.35 -17.17
N ALA A 125 -6.49 -16.95 -17.92
CA ALA A 125 -7.52 -17.80 -17.32
C ALA A 125 -6.85 -18.94 -16.54
N ARG A 126 -7.42 -19.35 -15.40
CA ARG A 126 -6.87 -20.47 -14.60
C ARG A 126 -6.80 -21.78 -15.40
N GLY A 127 -7.71 -21.93 -16.37
CA GLY A 127 -7.70 -23.02 -17.36
C GLY A 127 -6.86 -22.77 -18.61
N CYS A 128 -5.91 -21.83 -18.59
CA CYS A 128 -5.07 -21.51 -19.74
C CYS A 128 -4.24 -22.74 -20.20
N GLU A 129 -4.28 -23.04 -21.50
CA GLU A 129 -3.55 -24.17 -22.11
C GLU A 129 -2.02 -23.97 -22.11
N LYS A 130 -1.54 -22.76 -21.78
CA LYS A 130 -0.14 -22.29 -21.77
C LYS A 130 0.55 -22.32 -23.13
N HIS A 131 0.38 -23.36 -23.93
CA HIS A 131 0.93 -23.52 -25.27
C HIS A 131 -0.17 -23.89 -26.27
N ILE A 132 -0.22 -23.19 -27.39
CA ILE A 132 -1.25 -23.32 -28.42
C ILE A 132 -0.60 -23.35 -29.81
N SER A 133 -1.30 -23.97 -30.76
CA SER A 133 -0.86 -24.02 -32.16
C SER A 133 -1.66 -23.05 -33.01
N GLY A 134 -0.98 -22.20 -33.79
CA GLY A 134 -1.57 -21.32 -34.80
C GLY A 134 -2.28 -20.05 -34.28
N GLN A 135 -2.74 -20.02 -33.04
CA GLN A 135 -3.38 -18.85 -32.42
C GLN A 135 -2.45 -18.14 -31.42
N LYS A 136 -2.70 -16.86 -31.13
CA LYS A 136 -1.97 -16.10 -30.10
C LYS A 136 -2.55 -16.27 -28.68
N ILE A 137 -3.84 -16.54 -28.57
CA ILE A 137 -4.57 -16.65 -27.29
C ILE A 137 -5.39 -17.94 -27.31
N CYS A 138 -5.40 -18.71 -26.21
CA CYS A 138 -6.21 -19.92 -26.09
C CYS A 138 -7.69 -19.59 -25.85
N LYS A 139 -8.59 -20.54 -26.11
CA LYS A 139 -10.04 -20.34 -25.97
C LYS A 139 -10.46 -19.85 -24.58
N GLN A 140 -9.82 -20.34 -23.52
CA GLN A 140 -10.13 -19.94 -22.13
C GLN A 140 -9.74 -18.47 -21.87
N CYS A 141 -8.57 -18.04 -22.34
CA CYS A 141 -8.16 -16.65 -22.26
C CYS A 141 -8.99 -15.74 -23.19
N GLU A 142 -9.47 -16.26 -24.32
CA GLU A 142 -10.40 -15.52 -25.17
C GLU A 142 -11.74 -15.29 -24.46
N LEU A 143 -12.29 -16.30 -23.77
CA LEU A 143 -13.49 -16.13 -22.94
C LEU A 143 -13.25 -15.14 -21.79
N LEU A 144 -12.06 -15.19 -21.18
CA LEU A 144 -11.66 -14.23 -20.15
C LEU A 144 -11.68 -12.78 -20.65
N SER A 145 -11.33 -12.52 -21.92
CA SER A 145 -11.38 -11.16 -22.49
C SER A 145 -12.79 -10.56 -22.52
N ARG A 146 -13.83 -11.41 -22.41
CA ARG A 146 -15.24 -11.03 -22.36
C ARG A 146 -15.84 -11.15 -20.95
N ASN A 147 -15.02 -11.49 -19.95
CA ASN A 147 -15.48 -11.66 -18.58
C ASN A 147 -15.87 -10.29 -17.98
N THR A 148 -17.11 -10.18 -17.51
CA THR A 148 -17.66 -8.92 -16.98
C THR A 148 -16.91 -8.42 -15.75
N SER A 149 -16.38 -9.31 -14.91
CA SER A 149 -15.64 -8.90 -13.71
C SER A 149 -14.30 -8.28 -14.07
N LEU A 150 -13.55 -8.89 -14.99
CA LEU A 150 -12.29 -8.33 -15.49
C LEU A 150 -12.52 -6.98 -16.17
N LEU A 151 -13.55 -6.87 -17.03
CA LEU A 151 -13.89 -5.61 -17.68
C LEU A 151 -14.21 -4.50 -16.68
N ARG A 152 -15.00 -4.80 -15.64
CA ARG A 152 -15.31 -3.81 -14.58
C ARG A 152 -14.08 -3.38 -13.77
N ILE A 153 -13.06 -4.23 -13.64
CA ILE A 153 -11.79 -3.85 -13.02
C ILE A 153 -11.05 -2.87 -13.93
N VAL A 154 -10.96 -3.18 -15.23
CA VAL A 154 -10.32 -2.30 -16.23
C VAL A 154 -11.02 -0.94 -16.28
N ASP A 155 -12.35 -0.91 -16.28
CA ASP A 155 -13.14 0.33 -16.27
C ASP A 155 -12.83 1.17 -15.03
N ARG A 156 -12.77 0.55 -13.84
CA ARG A 156 -12.40 1.24 -12.59
C ARG A 156 -10.97 1.75 -12.59
N MET A 157 -10.03 1.01 -13.20
CA MET A 157 -8.66 1.49 -13.35
C MET A 157 -8.60 2.73 -14.23
N ARG A 158 -9.44 2.79 -15.27
CA ARG A 158 -9.50 3.89 -16.22
C ARG A 158 -10.24 5.12 -15.68
N GLU A 159 -11.42 4.92 -15.12
CA GLU A 159 -12.31 6.00 -14.65
C GLU A 159 -11.98 6.46 -13.23
N GLY A 160 -11.20 5.67 -12.50
CA GLY A 160 -10.99 5.84 -11.07
C GLY A 160 -12.14 5.27 -10.26
N ILE A 161 -11.97 5.32 -8.93
CA ILE A 161 -12.91 4.72 -7.99
C ILE A 161 -13.39 5.79 -7.03
N HIS A 162 -14.69 5.76 -6.73
CA HIS A 162 -15.27 6.68 -5.79
C HIS A 162 -14.64 6.53 -4.39
N ARG A 163 -14.40 7.66 -3.72
CA ARG A 163 -13.73 7.71 -2.40
C ARG A 163 -14.37 6.86 -1.30
N ASN A 164 -15.68 6.63 -1.39
CA ASN A 164 -16.45 5.83 -0.42
C ASN A 164 -16.61 4.36 -0.83
N ALA A 165 -16.01 3.94 -1.95
CA ALA A 165 -16.04 2.54 -2.34
C ALA A 165 -15.24 1.69 -1.31
N PRO A 166 -15.61 0.41 -1.10
CA PRO A 166 -14.85 -0.48 -0.22
C PRO A 166 -13.38 -0.57 -0.61
N PHE A 167 -12.49 -0.69 0.38
CA PHE A 167 -11.03 -0.63 0.17
C PHE A 167 -10.50 -1.70 -0.79
N ALA A 168 -11.11 -2.88 -0.84
CA ALA A 168 -10.74 -3.95 -1.76
C ALA A 168 -10.82 -3.56 -3.25
N TYR A 169 -11.65 -2.57 -3.58
CA TYR A 169 -11.76 -2.09 -4.95
C TYR A 169 -10.62 -1.13 -5.31
N HIS A 170 -10.03 -0.45 -4.34
CA HIS A 170 -9.00 0.56 -4.60
C HIS A 170 -7.68 -0.10 -4.99
N SER A 171 -7.02 0.49 -5.98
CA SER A 171 -5.65 0.14 -6.30
C SER A 171 -4.70 0.57 -5.17
N THR A 172 -3.49 0.00 -5.13
CA THR A 172 -2.46 0.40 -4.16
C THR A 172 -2.18 1.91 -4.22
N ALA A 173 -2.14 2.50 -5.43
CA ALA A 173 -1.99 3.94 -5.61
C ALA A 173 -3.18 4.72 -5.02
N GLY A 174 -4.40 4.25 -5.25
CA GLY A 174 -5.62 4.83 -4.67
C GLY A 174 -5.60 4.81 -3.14
N LEU A 175 -5.20 3.69 -2.54
CA LEU A 175 -5.07 3.56 -1.08
C LEU A 175 -4.03 4.53 -0.51
N ILE A 176 -2.86 4.66 -1.15
CA ILE A 176 -1.83 5.63 -0.75
C ILE A 176 -2.38 7.06 -0.79
N ASN A 177 -3.13 7.41 -1.82
CA ASN A 177 -3.74 8.73 -1.95
C ASN A 177 -4.76 8.99 -0.83
N ILE A 178 -5.62 8.02 -0.51
CA ILE A 178 -6.56 8.09 0.61
C ILE A 178 -5.81 8.32 1.93
N VAL A 179 -4.74 7.56 2.19
CA VAL A 179 -3.94 7.70 3.41
C VAL A 179 -3.28 9.08 3.50
N ARG A 180 -2.73 9.60 2.40
CA ARG A 180 -2.14 10.95 2.33
C ARG A 180 -3.18 12.03 2.60
N GLU A 181 -4.34 11.94 1.98
CA GLU A 181 -5.45 12.87 2.17
C GLU A 181 -5.91 12.89 3.63
N LYS A 182 -6.15 11.70 4.21
CA LYS A 182 -6.57 11.57 5.62
C LYS A 182 -5.50 12.07 6.59
N SER A 183 -4.23 11.81 6.30
CA SER A 183 -3.10 12.33 7.10
C SER A 183 -3.04 13.85 7.03
N SER A 184 -3.23 14.45 5.86
CA SER A 184 -3.32 15.89 5.68
C SER A 184 -4.50 16.50 6.47
N GLN A 185 -5.68 15.87 6.41
CA GLN A 185 -6.85 16.28 7.19
C GLN A 185 -6.57 16.24 8.69
N ILE A 186 -5.98 15.15 9.20
CA ILE A 186 -5.60 15.01 10.61
C ILE A 186 -4.60 16.11 11.01
N ASN A 187 -3.58 16.35 10.19
CA ASN A 187 -2.59 17.39 10.46
C ASN A 187 -3.22 18.78 10.46
N SER A 188 -4.14 19.07 9.54
CA SER A 188 -4.88 20.34 9.51
C SER A 188 -5.72 20.57 10.77
N LEU A 189 -6.36 19.51 11.29
CA LEU A 189 -7.14 19.56 12.52
C LEU A 189 -6.25 19.70 13.76
N ARG A 190 -5.09 19.03 13.78
CA ARG A 190 -4.08 19.20 14.84
C ARG A 190 -3.55 20.62 14.89
N LEU A 191 -3.18 21.20 13.73
CA LEU A 191 -2.73 22.58 13.64
C LEU A 191 -3.82 23.56 14.10
N ARG A 192 -5.07 23.38 13.67
CA ARG A 192 -6.20 24.21 14.12
C ARG A 192 -6.42 24.12 15.62
N LYS A 193 -6.28 22.94 16.22
CA LYS A 193 -6.38 22.77 17.67
C LYS A 193 -5.26 23.54 18.38
N LEU A 194 -4.02 23.39 17.92
CA LEU A 194 -2.86 24.07 18.52
C LEU A 194 -2.94 25.60 18.39
N THR A 195 -3.22 26.12 17.19
CA THR A 195 -3.35 27.56 16.96
C THR A 195 -4.60 28.13 17.64
N GLY A 196 -5.72 27.39 17.62
CA GLY A 196 -6.94 27.76 18.32
C GLY A 196 -6.77 27.82 19.84
N THR A 197 -6.01 26.89 20.43
CA THR A 197 -5.68 26.97 21.87
C THR A 197 -4.75 28.12 22.19
N SER A 198 -3.78 28.45 21.31
CA SER A 198 -2.90 29.60 21.51
C SER A 198 -3.68 30.92 21.44
N LEU A 199 -4.53 31.09 20.42
CA LEU A 199 -5.39 32.27 20.30
C LEU A 199 -6.41 32.37 21.44
N ARG A 200 -6.96 31.24 21.89
CA ARG A 200 -7.87 31.21 23.05
C ARG A 200 -7.13 31.62 24.32
N LYS A 201 -5.92 31.08 24.57
CA LYS A 201 -5.06 31.46 25.69
C LYS A 201 -4.72 32.95 25.67
N LEU A 202 -4.39 33.53 24.51
CA LEU A 202 -4.09 34.96 24.36
C LEU A 202 -5.31 35.87 24.63
N ASN A 203 -6.51 35.42 24.25
CA ASN A 203 -7.73 36.17 24.57
C ASN A 203 -8.06 36.11 26.07
N ASP A 204 -7.85 34.97 26.71
CA ASP A 204 -8.11 34.81 28.14
C ASP A 204 -7.10 35.62 28.98
N THR A 205 -5.82 35.63 28.62
CA THR A 205 -4.83 36.48 29.30
C THR A 205 -5.16 37.96 29.15
N ARG A 206 -5.56 38.43 27.96
CA ARG A 206 -5.99 39.82 27.76
C ARG A 206 -7.20 40.20 28.63
N LYS A 207 -8.17 39.29 28.78
CA LYS A 207 -9.32 39.49 29.68
C LYS A 207 -8.91 39.57 31.14
N ILE A 208 -7.96 38.74 31.57
CA ILE A 208 -7.44 38.75 32.94
C ILE A 208 -6.71 40.07 33.22
N VAL A 209 -5.84 40.51 32.31
CA VAL A 209 -5.10 41.79 32.45
C VAL A 209 -6.06 42.98 32.54
N ALA A 210 -7.09 43.02 31.69
CA ALA A 210 -8.10 44.08 31.74
C ALA A 210 -8.86 44.10 33.08
N LYS A 211 -9.22 42.93 33.62
CA LYS A 211 -9.88 42.82 34.93
C LYS A 211 -8.96 43.21 36.08
N ALA A 212 -7.68 42.85 36.02
CA ALA A 212 -6.69 43.22 37.03
C ALA A 212 -6.54 44.75 37.10
N GLY A 213 -6.41 45.43 35.96
CA GLY A 213 -6.33 46.90 35.92
C GLY A 213 -7.59 47.59 36.48
N ALA A 214 -8.78 47.06 36.18
CA ALA A 214 -10.02 47.58 36.77
C ALA A 214 -10.08 47.39 38.29
N LEU A 215 -9.56 46.27 38.80
CA LEU A 215 -9.52 45.97 40.22
C LEU A 215 -8.51 46.86 40.96
N ASP A 216 -7.36 47.16 40.35
CA ASP A 216 -6.38 48.09 40.92
C ASP A 216 -6.90 49.53 40.94
N ALA A 217 -7.56 50.00 39.87
CA ALA A 217 -8.23 51.31 39.87
C ALA A 217 -9.29 51.41 40.99
N HIS A 218 -10.04 50.32 41.24
CA HIS A 218 -11.00 50.26 42.33
C HIS A 218 -10.32 50.29 43.72
N LYS A 219 -9.17 49.62 43.88
CA LYS A 219 -8.38 49.71 45.12
C LYS A 219 -7.89 51.14 45.36
N ASP A 220 -7.33 51.78 44.35
CA ASP A 220 -6.81 53.15 44.44
C ASP A 220 -7.93 54.14 44.82
N TRP A 221 -9.11 53.97 44.24
CA TRP A 221 -10.30 54.74 44.58
C TRP A 221 -10.72 54.55 46.05
N ILE A 222 -10.77 53.31 46.55
CA ILE A 222 -11.06 53.02 47.97
C ILE A 222 -10.01 53.66 48.88
N MET A 223 -8.73 53.55 48.53
CA MET A 223 -7.63 54.15 49.30
C MET A 223 -7.70 55.68 49.31
N ALA A 224 -8.07 56.31 48.19
CA ALA A 224 -8.29 57.75 48.12
C ALA A 224 -9.42 58.20 49.05
N ILE A 225 -10.55 57.46 49.08
CA ILE A 225 -11.67 57.71 50.00
C ILE A 225 -11.22 57.56 51.46
N GLY A 226 -10.54 56.46 51.80
CA GLY A 226 -10.10 56.20 53.17
C GLY A 226 -9.07 57.21 53.70
N SER A 227 -8.26 57.79 52.81
CA SER A 227 -7.25 58.81 53.17
C SER A 227 -7.81 60.22 53.29
N GLY A 228 -9.10 60.45 53.01
CA GLY A 228 -9.72 61.77 53.09
C GLY A 228 -9.28 62.75 52.00
N LYS A 229 -8.54 62.29 50.99
CA LYS A 229 -8.09 63.08 49.81
C LYS A 229 -9.10 63.04 48.67
N VAL A 230 -10.39 63.13 48.98
CA VAL A 230 -11.43 63.28 47.97
C VAL A 230 -12.01 64.69 48.15
N GLU A 231 -11.67 65.59 47.23
CA GLU A 231 -12.38 66.86 47.11
C GLU A 231 -13.85 66.54 46.84
N ARG A 232 -14.72 67.07 47.70
CA ARG A 232 -16.17 66.91 47.60
C ARG A 232 -16.77 67.95 46.67
#